data_AF-A0A1Z5J5N5-F1
#
_entry.id   AF-A0A1Z5J5N5-F1
#
_cell.length_a   1.000
_cell.length_b   1.000
_cell.length_c   1.000
_cell.angle_alpha   90.00
_cell.angle_beta   90.00
_cell.angle_gamma   90.00
#
_symmetry.space_group_name_H-M   'P 1'
#
loop_
_entity.id
_entity.type
_entity.pdbx_description
1 polymer ?
#
loop_
_entity_poly.entity_id
_entity_poly.type
_entity_poly.pdbx_seq_one_letter_code
_entity_poly.pdbx_strand_id
1 'polypeptide(L)'
;MFNLHHSILFLVTLFLGSSISETDLWTTREELLASHKARSDQLEKLLLDAKQRVADHKSGTRLLTDEELTKMEKKVEVFTKKIEKMRKIPDEQEVERILAREREMKRRSDERRRSREEL
;
A
#
# COMPACT_ATOMS: atom_id res chain seq x y z
N MET A 1 52.81 2.72 -15.18
CA MET A 1 51.77 3.23 -16.09
C MET A 1 50.42 2.80 -15.55
N PHE A 2 49.51 3.78 -15.47
CA PHE A 2 48.19 3.74 -14.85
C PHE A 2 47.11 3.05 -15.69
N ASN A 3 45.99 2.76 -15.00
CA ASN A 3 44.56 2.66 -15.40
C ASN A 3 44.01 1.24 -15.20
N LEU A 4 43.28 0.91 -14.12
CA LEU A 4 42.05 1.50 -13.54
C LEU A 4 40.86 1.50 -14.50
N HIS A 5 39.73 0.98 -13.99
CA HIS A 5 38.40 0.78 -14.60
C HIS A 5 38.16 -0.61 -15.24
N HIS A 6 37.48 -1.52 -14.52
CA HIS A 6 36.01 -1.56 -14.52
C HIS A 6 35.46 -2.59 -13.50
N SER A 7 34.47 -2.13 -12.74
CA SER A 7 33.37 -2.88 -12.15
C SER A 7 33.63 -3.79 -10.95
N ILE A 8 33.93 -3.13 -9.82
CA ILE A 8 33.20 -3.38 -8.58
C ILE A 8 31.70 -3.06 -8.84
N LEU A 9 30.80 -3.80 -8.19
CA LEU A 9 29.33 -3.76 -8.24
C LEU A 9 28.67 -4.67 -9.28
N PHE A 10 28.62 -5.96 -8.97
CA PHE A 10 27.31 -6.62 -8.91
C PHE A 10 27.11 -7.15 -7.49
N LEU A 11 26.90 -6.16 -6.63
CA LEU A 11 26.39 -6.31 -5.28
C LEU A 11 25.08 -7.12 -5.36
N VAL A 12 25.04 -8.21 -4.59
CA VAL A 12 23.88 -8.53 -3.76
C VAL A 12 22.64 -8.99 -4.54
N THR A 13 22.66 -10.26 -4.93
CA THR A 13 21.45 -11.08 -4.86
C THR A 13 21.12 -11.31 -3.37
N LEU A 14 20.55 -10.29 -2.73
CA LEU A 14 19.76 -10.44 -1.49
C LEU A 14 18.51 -11.23 -1.87
N PHE A 15 18.69 -12.53 -2.06
CA PHE A 15 17.63 -13.51 -1.88
C PHE A 15 17.36 -13.55 -0.38
N LEU A 16 16.72 -12.50 0.13
CA LEU A 16 15.89 -12.59 1.31
C LEU A 16 14.78 -13.55 0.94
N GLY A 17 15.07 -14.84 1.07
CA GLY A 17 14.12 -15.78 1.60
C GLY A 17 13.69 -15.24 2.95
N SER A 18 12.77 -14.27 2.92
CA SER A 18 11.87 -14.06 4.02
C SER A 18 11.13 -15.37 4.14
N SER A 19 11.62 -16.20 5.07
CA SER A 19 10.80 -17.14 5.79
C SER A 19 9.47 -16.44 5.99
N ILE A 20 8.46 -16.83 5.21
CA ILE A 20 7.07 -16.62 5.58
C ILE A 20 6.97 -17.48 6.83
N SER A 21 7.40 -16.91 7.97
CA SER A 21 6.98 -17.44 9.25
C SER A 21 5.48 -17.44 9.13
N GLU A 22 4.91 -18.61 9.36
CA GLU A 22 3.50 -18.85 9.54
C GLU A 22 3.03 -17.97 10.71
N THR A 23 2.96 -16.65 10.50
CA THR A 23 2.35 -15.72 11.43
C THR A 23 0.90 -16.09 11.37
N ASP A 24 0.43 -16.68 12.45
CA ASP A 24 -0.95 -16.99 12.66
C ASP A 24 -1.80 -15.85 12.10
N LEU A 25 -2.65 -16.18 11.11
CA LEU A 25 -3.46 -15.23 10.34
C LEU A 25 -4.56 -14.58 11.22
N TRP A 26 -4.18 -14.02 12.36
CA TRP A 26 -5.02 -13.22 13.22
C TRP A 26 -4.48 -11.81 13.13
N THR A 27 -5.12 -10.98 12.32
CA THR A 27 -4.87 -9.54 12.37
C THR A 27 -5.31 -9.07 13.74
N THR A 28 -4.34 -8.76 14.60
CA THR A 28 -4.66 -8.19 15.91
C THR A 28 -5.29 -6.81 15.71
N ARG A 29 -6.08 -6.34 16.68
CA ARG A 29 -6.63 -4.97 16.65
C ARG A 29 -5.53 -3.92 16.42
N GLU A 30 -4.37 -4.15 17.03
CA GLU A 30 -3.19 -3.29 16.89
C GLU A 30 -2.64 -3.31 15.47
N GLU A 31 -2.53 -4.48 14.85
CA GLU A 31 -2.13 -4.61 13.45
C GLU A 31 -3.13 -3.96 12.48
N LEU A 32 -4.44 -4.07 12.76
CA LEU A 32 -5.47 -3.41 11.96
C LEU A 32 -5.30 -1.88 12.01
N LEU A 33 -5.12 -1.32 13.21
CA LEU A 33 -4.92 0.10 13.42
C LEU A 33 -3.58 0.57 12.82
N ALA A 34 -2.51 -0.20 12.98
CA ALA A 34 -1.21 0.10 12.39
C ALA A 34 -1.26 0.07 10.86
N SER A 35 -1.92 -0.93 10.26
CA SER A 35 -2.16 -1.03 8.82
C SER A 35 -3.03 0.11 8.31
N HIS A 36 -4.07 0.47 9.07
CA HIS A 36 -4.92 1.61 8.75
C HIS A 36 -4.11 2.92 8.73
N LYS A 37 -3.28 3.16 9.76
CA LYS A 37 -2.37 4.31 9.81
C LYS A 37 -1.38 4.30 8.65
N ALA A 38 -0.69 3.19 8.40
CA ALA A 38 0.30 3.08 7.32
C ALA A 38 -0.32 3.36 5.94
N ARG A 39 -1.54 2.86 5.68
CA ARG A 39 -2.28 3.14 4.45
C ARG A 39 -2.68 4.62 4.34
N SER A 40 -3.05 5.25 5.45
CA SER A 40 -3.33 6.69 5.49
C SER A 40 -2.07 7.50 5.13
N ASP A 41 -0.94 7.21 5.78
CA ASP A 41 0.34 7.88 5.52
C ASP A 41 0.78 7.71 4.05
N GLN A 42 0.58 6.51 3.47
CA GLN A 42 0.86 6.25 2.06
C GLN A 42 -0.04 7.08 1.13
N LEU A 43 -1.33 7.17 1.43
CA LEU A 43 -2.27 7.99 0.65
C LEU A 43 -1.92 9.47 0.71
N GLU A 44 -1.46 9.98 1.85
CA GLU A 44 -1.02 11.37 2.00
C GLU A 44 0.20 11.66 1.11
N LYS A 45 1.16 10.75 1.03
CA LYS A 45 2.30 10.86 0.11
C LYS A 45 1.87 10.89 -1.36
N LEU A 46 0.93 10.02 -1.74
CA LEU A 46 0.40 9.98 -3.11
C LEU A 46 -0.42 11.24 -3.46
N LEU A 47 -1.15 11.78 -2.49
CA LEU A 47 -1.87 13.04 -2.63
C LEU A 47 -0.90 14.21 -2.85
N LEU A 48 0.19 14.25 -2.09
CA LEU A 48 1.22 15.29 -2.21
C LEU A 48 1.87 15.24 -3.60
N ASP A 49 2.28 14.06 -4.08
CA ASP A 49 2.85 13.91 -5.43
C ASP A 49 1.87 14.34 -6.52
N ALA A 50 0.59 13.93 -6.42
CA ALA A 50 -0.42 14.34 -7.39
C ALA A 50 -0.66 15.85 -7.39
N LYS A 51 -0.71 16.48 -6.20
CA LYS A 51 -0.84 17.95 -6.08
C LYS A 51 0.37 18.67 -6.64
N GLN A 52 1.58 18.17 -6.39
CA GLN A 52 2.81 18.76 -6.91
C GLN A 52 2.81 18.74 -8.45
N ARG A 53 2.45 17.61 -9.07
CA ARG A 53 2.38 17.51 -10.53
C ARG A 53 1.37 18.47 -11.15
N VAL A 54 0.22 18.67 -10.50
CA VAL A 54 -0.76 19.68 -10.93
C VAL A 54 -0.21 21.10 -10.78
N ALA A 55 0.51 21.38 -9.69
CA ALA A 55 1.13 22.67 -9.46
C ALA A 55 2.24 22.95 -10.48
N ASP A 56 3.10 21.98 -10.78
CA ASP A 56 4.17 22.07 -11.78
C ASP A 56 3.62 22.34 -13.19
N HIS A 57 2.45 21.77 -13.51
CA HIS A 57 1.74 22.08 -14.75
C HIS A 57 1.25 23.52 -14.78
N LYS A 58 0.63 23.99 -13.68
CA LYS A 58 0.11 25.36 -13.57
C LYS A 58 1.21 26.43 -13.57
N SER A 59 2.39 26.12 -13.03
CA SER A 59 3.54 27.02 -13.06
C SER A 59 4.31 26.98 -14.39
N GLY A 60 3.98 26.04 -15.29
CA GLY A 60 4.72 25.81 -16.53
C GLY A 60 6.07 25.11 -16.33
N THR A 61 6.40 24.68 -15.12
CA THR A 61 7.65 23.95 -14.80
C THR A 61 7.69 22.59 -15.47
N ARG A 62 6.55 21.89 -15.51
CA ARG A 62 6.39 20.62 -16.22
C ARG A 62 4.98 20.53 -16.79
N LEU A 63 4.88 20.57 -18.11
CA LEU A 63 3.59 20.45 -18.78
C LEU A 63 3.13 18.99 -18.83
N LEU A 64 1.86 18.78 -18.49
CA LEU A 64 1.12 17.55 -18.67
C LEU A 64 0.21 17.75 -19.88
N THR A 65 -0.14 16.68 -20.57
CA THR A 65 -1.26 16.70 -21.51
C THR A 65 -2.58 16.92 -20.78
N ASP A 66 -3.62 17.40 -21.48
CA ASP A 66 -4.94 17.63 -20.88
C ASP A 66 -5.52 16.35 -20.24
N GLU A 67 -5.28 15.19 -20.86
CA GLU A 67 -5.71 13.89 -20.33
C GLU A 67 -4.96 13.53 -19.04
N GLU A 68 -3.64 13.76 -19.00
CA GLU A 68 -2.82 13.53 -17.82
C GLU A 68 -3.18 14.49 -16.68
N LEU A 69 -3.43 15.77 -16.98
CA LEU A 69 -3.88 16.76 -16.02
C LEU A 69 -5.21 16.32 -15.40
N THR A 70 -6.20 15.98 -16.23
CA THR A 70 -7.51 15.49 -15.78
C THR A 70 -7.37 14.26 -14.88
N LYS A 71 -6.48 13.32 -15.26
CA LYS A 71 -6.19 12.13 -14.43
C LYS A 71 -5.55 12.51 -13.09
N MET A 72 -4.63 13.48 -13.06
CA MET A 72 -4.00 13.93 -11.82
C MET A 72 -4.99 14.65 -10.91
N GLU A 73 -5.83 15.53 -11.45
CA GLU A 73 -6.86 16.23 -10.67
C GLU A 73 -7.87 15.25 -10.07
N LYS A 74 -8.30 14.25 -10.86
CA LYS A 74 -9.15 13.16 -10.35
C LYS A 74 -8.46 12.34 -9.25
N LYS A 75 -7.15 12.08 -9.36
CA LYS A 75 -6.38 11.42 -8.29
C LYS A 75 -6.36 12.27 -7.02
N VAL A 76 -6.15 13.59 -7.12
CA VAL A 76 -6.21 14.51 -5.99
C VAL A 76 -7.57 14.43 -5.30
N GLU A 77 -8.66 14.47 -6.06
CA GLU A 77 -10.01 14.36 -5.51
C GLU A 77 -10.24 13.01 -4.79
N VAL A 78 -9.91 11.90 -5.46
CA VAL A 78 -10.13 10.55 -4.91
C VAL A 78 -9.30 10.32 -3.65
N PHE A 79 -8.02 10.71 -3.66
CA PHE A 79 -7.16 10.54 -2.48
C PHE A 79 -7.59 11.43 -1.33
N THR A 80 -8.00 12.67 -1.59
CA THR A 80 -8.53 13.57 -0.55
C THR A 80 -9.76 12.96 0.13
N LYS A 81 -10.76 12.54 -0.65
CA LYS A 81 -11.96 11.89 -0.12
C LYS A 81 -11.64 10.61 0.66
N LYS A 82 -10.64 9.84 0.21
CA LYS A 82 -10.23 8.60 0.89
C LYS A 82 -9.53 8.89 2.23
N ILE A 83 -8.65 9.87 2.28
CA ILE A 83 -7.99 10.31 3.52
C ILE A 83 -9.03 10.86 4.50
N GLU A 84 -9.98 11.68 4.05
CA GLU A 84 -11.05 12.18 4.92
C GLU A 84 -11.88 11.06 5.54
N LYS A 85 -12.18 10.01 4.76
CA LYS A 85 -12.86 8.82 5.27
C LYS A 85 -11.99 8.06 6.29
N MET A 86 -10.70 7.92 6.02
CA MET A 86 -9.77 7.23 6.90
C MET A 86 -9.42 8.03 8.16
N ARG A 87 -9.49 9.36 8.15
CA ARG A 87 -9.26 10.17 9.36
C ARG A 87 -10.28 9.90 10.47
N LYS A 88 -11.45 9.35 10.12
CA LYS A 88 -12.38 8.81 11.10
C LYS A 88 -11.77 7.51 11.65
N ILE A 89 -11.28 7.56 12.88
CA ILE A 89 -10.84 6.36 13.60
C ILE A 89 -12.01 5.37 13.56
N PRO A 90 -11.80 4.11 13.11
CA PRO A 90 -12.85 3.11 13.11
C PRO A 90 -13.42 2.96 14.52
N ASP A 91 -14.74 3.02 14.65
CA ASP A 91 -15.38 2.74 15.92
C ASP A 91 -15.16 1.26 16.31
N GLU A 92 -15.38 0.94 17.58
CA GLU A 92 -15.15 -0.42 18.09
C GLU A 92 -16.00 -1.47 17.37
N GLN A 93 -17.20 -1.09 16.91
CA GLN A 93 -18.10 -1.95 16.14
C GLN A 93 -17.59 -2.20 14.71
N GLU A 94 -16.93 -1.23 14.09
CA GLU A 94 -16.29 -1.32 12.79
C GLU A 94 -15.06 -2.19 12.85
N VAL A 95 -14.22 -2.02 13.89
CA VAL A 95 -13.08 -2.90 14.14
C VAL A 95 -13.56 -4.35 14.29
N GLU A 96 -14.56 -4.61 15.11
CA GLU A 96 -15.07 -5.98 15.33
C GLU A 96 -15.67 -6.57 14.04
N ARG A 97 -16.39 -5.77 13.24
CA ARG A 97 -16.91 -6.20 11.92
C ARG A 97 -15.79 -6.59 10.96
N ILE A 98 -14.68 -5.85 10.95
CA ILE A 98 -13.54 -6.17 10.09
C ILE A 98 -12.88 -7.47 10.55
N LEU A 99 -12.65 -7.62 11.86
CA LEU A 99 -12.07 -8.84 12.43
C LEU A 99 -12.96 -10.07 12.20
N ALA A 100 -14.28 -9.92 12.30
CA ALA A 100 -15.22 -11.00 12.00
C ALA A 100 -15.15 -11.42 10.52
N ARG A 101 -15.03 -10.44 9.60
CA ARG A 101 -14.87 -10.72 8.18
C ARG A 101 -13.56 -11.42 7.86
N GLU A 102 -12.45 -11.01 8.48
CA GLU A 102 -11.15 -11.65 8.30
C GLU A 102 -11.15 -13.09 8.82
N ARG A 103 -11.76 -13.33 9.98
CA ARG A 103 -11.98 -14.69 10.52
C ARG A 103 -12.72 -15.58 9.53
N GLU A 104 -13.81 -15.09 8.94
CA GLU A 104 -14.59 -15.85 7.96
C GLU A 104 -13.82 -16.10 6.65
N MET A 105 -13.04 -15.13 6.17
CA MET A 105 -12.19 -15.33 4.99
C MET A 105 -11.09 -16.37 5.23
N LYS A 106 -10.45 -16.35 6.42
CA LYS A 106 -9.47 -17.36 6.84
C LYS A 106 -10.11 -18.74 6.88
N ARG A 107 -11.27 -18.88 7.54
CA ARG A 107 -12.02 -20.15 7.61
C ARG A 107 -12.23 -20.76 6.23
N ARG A 108 -12.73 -19.97 5.26
CA ARG A 108 -12.93 -20.42 3.87
C ARG A 108 -11.63 -20.74 3.14
N SER A 109 -10.54 -20.06 3.48
CA SER A 109 -9.22 -20.35 2.90
C SER A 109 -8.66 -21.66 3.42
N ASP A 110 -8.75 -21.90 4.72
CA ASP A 110 -8.30 -23.14 5.36
C ASP A 110 -9.12 -24.34 4.91
N GLU A 111 -10.43 -24.18 4.74
CA GLU A 111 -11.30 -25.22 4.15
C GLU A 111 -10.84 -25.61 2.75
N ARG A 112 -10.57 -24.62 1.89
CA ARG A 112 -10.05 -24.87 0.54
C ARG A 112 -8.67 -25.52 0.54
N ARG A 113 -7.82 -25.22 1.54
CA ARG A 113 -6.50 -25.84 1.68
C ARG A 113 -6.64 -27.30 2.08
N ARG A 114 -7.43 -27.61 3.12
CA ARG A 114 -7.67 -28.99 3.57
C ARG A 114 -8.27 -29.86 2.46
N SER A 115 -9.27 -29.36 1.74
CA SER A 115 -9.85 -30.11 0.61
C SER A 115 -8.89 -30.39 -0.54
N ARG A 116 -7.78 -29.65 -0.66
CA ARG A 116 -6.72 -29.92 -1.65
C ARG A 116 -5.68 -30.91 -1.15
N GLU A 117 -5.48 -31.01 0.16
CA GLU A 117 -4.58 -31.97 0.79
C GLU A 117 -5.22 -33.37 0.92
N GLU A 118 -6.55 -33.44 0.90
CA GLU A 118 -7.33 -34.68 0.94
C GLU A 118 -7.58 -35.33 -0.45
N LEU A 119 -7.18 -34.67 -1.55
CA LEU A 119 -7.26 -35.16 -2.94
C LEU A 119 -5.91 -35.70 -3.43
#